data_AF-A0A7I8ILM5-F1
#
_entry.id   AF-A0A7I8ILM5-F1
#
_cell.length_a   1.000
_cell.length_b   1.000
_cell.length_c   1.000
_cell.angle_alpha   90.00
_cell.angle_beta   90.00
_cell.angle_gamma   90.00
#
_symmetry.space_group_name_H-M   'P 1'
#
loop_
_entity.id
_entity.type
_entity.pdbx_description
1 polymer ?
#
loop_
_entity_poly.entity_id
_entity_poly.type
_entity_poly.pdbx_seq_one_letter_code
_entity_poly.pdbx_strand_id
1 'polypeptide(L)'
;MGRTWDLSNSRGVSIGHLSQTGTVDEYREDFELLSGVLRNIPEDILEATFLKGLRKDIQAEVYALNPTGFEAIMAAAQHIERNLFLH
;
A
#
# COMPACT_ATOMS: atom_id res chain seq x y z
N MET A 1 13.31 -4.89 -19.80
CA MET A 1 12.05 -4.22 -20.20
C MET A 1 11.22 -3.95 -18.95
N GLY A 2 11.43 -2.81 -18.30
CA GLY A 2 10.68 -2.42 -17.10
C GLY A 2 9.55 -1.48 -17.51
N ARG A 3 8.32 -1.97 -17.57
CA ARG A 3 7.15 -1.10 -17.68
C ARG A 3 6.89 -0.54 -16.28
N THR A 4 7.39 0.67 -16.01
CA THR A 4 6.89 1.47 -14.91
C THR A 4 5.45 1.83 -15.25
N TRP A 5 4.49 1.20 -14.57
CA TRP A 5 3.09 1.58 -14.68
C TRP A 5 2.99 3.03 -14.19
N ASP A 6 2.86 3.97 -15.13
CA ASP A 6 2.65 5.37 -14.80
C ASP A 6 1.20 5.54 -14.35
N LEU A 7 0.96 5.30 -13.06
CA LEU A 7 -0.35 5.41 -12.41
C LEU A 7 -0.65 6.87 -12.03
N SER A 8 -0.43 7.79 -12.97
CA SER A 8 -0.59 9.23 -12.78
C SER A 8 -1.86 9.73 -13.49
N ASN A 9 -2.72 10.47 -12.78
CA ASN A 9 -3.89 11.13 -13.38
C ASN A 9 -3.47 12.41 -14.15
N SER A 10 -4.37 12.97 -14.98
CA SER A 10 -4.22 14.24 -15.71
C SER A 10 -3.87 15.47 -14.86
N ARG A 11 -3.84 15.34 -13.53
CA ARG A 11 -3.45 16.36 -12.53
C ARG A 11 -2.08 16.09 -11.87
N GLY A 12 -1.33 15.08 -12.31
CA GLY A 12 0.03 14.79 -11.82
C GLY A 12 0.10 14.04 -10.48
N VAL A 13 -1.01 13.47 -10.00
CA VAL A 13 -1.05 12.70 -8.75
C VAL A 13 -0.83 11.22 -9.06
N SER A 14 0.17 10.61 -8.42
CA SER A 14 0.61 9.23 -8.66
C SER A 14 0.58 8.40 -7.39
N ILE A 15 -0.20 7.32 -7.37
CA ILE A 15 -0.27 6.39 -6.22
C ILE A 15 1.05 5.62 -6.02
N GLY A 16 1.86 5.49 -7.07
CA GLY A 16 3.16 4.80 -7.03
C GLY A 16 4.26 5.50 -6.24
N HIS A 17 4.03 6.74 -5.80
CA HIS A 17 4.95 7.50 -4.96
C HIS A 17 4.47 7.64 -3.51
N LEU A 18 3.28 7.14 -3.17
CA LEU A 18 2.79 7.18 -1.80
C LEU A 18 3.63 6.24 -0.94
N SER A 19 4.22 6.77 0.12
CA SER A 19 4.99 6.00 1.10
C SER A 19 4.46 6.31 2.49
N GLN A 20 4.39 5.31 3.34
CA GLN A 20 3.96 5.43 4.73
C GLN A 20 4.96 6.32 5.50
N THR A 21 4.48 7.48 5.96
CA THR A 21 5.24 8.41 6.82
C THR A 21 4.74 8.41 8.26
N GLY A 22 3.49 8.02 8.49
CA GLY A 22 2.84 7.90 9.78
C GLY A 22 2.38 6.47 10.06
N THR A 23 1.15 6.35 10.57
CA THR A 23 0.50 5.07 10.83
C THR A 23 0.07 4.38 9.53
N VAL A 24 -0.15 3.06 9.58
CA VAL A 24 -0.72 2.28 8.48
C VAL A 24 -2.13 2.75 8.16
N ASP A 25 -2.90 3.19 9.17
CA ASP A 25 -4.26 3.71 8.97
C ASP A 25 -4.26 5.00 8.14
N GLU A 26 -3.42 5.98 8.49
CA GLU A 26 -3.26 7.21 7.70
C GLU A 26 -2.80 6.91 6.27
N TYR A 27 -1.81 6.02 6.12
CA TYR A 27 -1.32 5.61 4.81
C TYR A 27 -2.40 4.93 3.96
N ARG A 28 -3.22 4.07 4.59
CA ARG A 28 -4.33 3.39 3.93
C ARG A 28 -5.38 4.37 3.43
N GLU A 29 -5.79 5.34 4.26
CA GLU A 29 -6.78 6.35 3.88
C GLU A 29 -6.31 7.16 2.65
N ASP A 30 -5.05 7.58 2.64
CA ASP A 30 -4.44 8.27 1.49
C ASP A 30 -4.42 7.37 0.24
N PHE A 31 -4.09 6.09 0.40
CA PHE A 31 -4.04 5.14 -0.70
C PHE A 31 -5.43 4.85 -1.29
N GLU A 32 -6.45 4.67 -0.45
CA GLU A 32 -7.85 4.46 -0.86
C GLU A 32 -8.41 5.70 -1.59
N LEU A 33 -8.11 6.90 -1.10
CA LEU A 33 -8.49 8.15 -1.76
C LEU A 33 -7.88 8.25 -3.17
N LEU A 34 -6.59 7.93 -3.33
CA LEU A 34 -5.90 7.99 -4.61
C LEU A 34 -6.34 6.88 -5.57
N SER A 35 -6.49 5.65 -5.09
CA SER A 35 -6.93 4.51 -5.91
C SER A 35 -8.37 4.67 -6.39
N GLY A 36 -9.25 5.21 -5.55
CA GLY A 36 -10.63 5.54 -5.91
C GLY A 36 -10.74 6.58 -7.04
N VAL A 37 -9.79 7.50 -7.14
CA VAL A 37 -9.70 8.48 -8.24
C VAL A 37 -9.23 7.84 -9.54
N LEU A 38 -8.36 6.83 -9.47
CA LEU A 38 -7.70 6.25 -10.64
C LEU A 38 -8.53 5.20 -11.40
N ARG A 39 -9.65 4.72 -10.84
CA ARG A 39 -10.68 3.79 -11.40
C ARG A 39 -10.16 2.68 -12.34
N ASN A 40 -10.50 1.41 -12.03
CA ASN A 40 -10.11 0.20 -12.79
C ASN A 40 -8.61 -0.15 -12.72
N ILE A 41 -7.95 0.15 -11.59
CA ILE A 41 -6.62 -0.42 -11.34
C ILE A 41 -6.80 -1.92 -11.01
N PRO A 42 -6.06 -2.82 -11.68
CA PRO A 42 -6.02 -4.23 -11.32
C PRO A 42 -5.58 -4.44 -9.87
N GLU A 43 -6.21 -5.39 -9.17
CA GLU A 43 -5.95 -5.63 -7.74
C GLU A 43 -4.48 -6.00 -7.47
N ASP A 44 -3.86 -6.81 -8.33
CA ASP A 44 -2.44 -7.17 -8.25
C ASP A 44 -1.49 -5.96 -8.30
N ILE A 45 -1.88 -4.92 -9.03
CA ILE A 45 -1.14 -3.65 -9.06
C ILE A 45 -1.36 -2.85 -7.78
N LEU A 46 -2.57 -2.85 -7.22
CA LEU A 46 -2.85 -2.20 -5.93
C LEU A 46 -2.07 -2.87 -4.80
N GLU A 47 -2.09 -4.20 -4.73
CA GLU A 47 -1.33 -4.99 -3.77
C GLU A 47 0.17 -4.66 -3.84
N ALA A 48 0.77 -4.76 -5.04
CA ALA A 48 2.18 -4.50 -5.23
C ALA A 48 2.56 -3.05 -4.88
N THR A 49 1.70 -2.09 -5.23
CA THR A 49 1.95 -0.66 -4.95
C THR A 49 1.83 -0.35 -3.46
N PHE A 50 0.80 -0.89 -2.80
CA PHE A 50 0.58 -0.73 -1.36
C PHE A 50 1.74 -1.34 -0.57
N LEU A 51 2.10 -2.59 -0.87
CA LEU A 51 3.24 -3.26 -0.24
C LEU A 51 4.53 -2.47 -0.41
N LYS A 52 4.76 -1.87 -1.58
CA LYS A 52 5.96 -1.07 -1.85
C LYS A 52 6.02 0.21 -1.01
N GLY A 53 4.87 0.81 -0.69
CA GLY A 53 4.79 2.04 0.08
C GLY A 53 4.81 1.86 1.60
N LEU A 54 4.60 0.65 2.12
CA LEU A 54 4.72 0.35 3.56
C LEU A 54 6.15 0.60 4.08
N ARG A 55 6.24 0.96 5.38
CA ARG A 55 7.53 1.04 6.08
C ARG A 55 8.22 -0.33 6.09
N LYS A 56 9.55 -0.33 6.04
CA LYS A 56 10.36 -1.54 5.78
C LYS A 56 10.23 -2.64 6.83
N ASP A 57 10.06 -2.24 8.09
CA ASP A 57 9.80 -3.13 9.22
C ASP A 57 8.46 -3.87 9.06
N ILE A 58 7.38 -3.14 8.76
CA ILE A 58 6.05 -3.73 8.52
C ILE A 58 6.06 -4.56 7.24
N GLN A 59 6.65 -4.04 6.17
CA GLN A 59 6.73 -4.71 4.87
C GLN A 59 7.34 -6.11 4.98
N ALA A 60 8.44 -6.26 5.74
CA ALA A 60 9.11 -7.55 5.92
C ALA A 60 8.20 -8.58 6.60
N GLU A 61 7.48 -8.18 7.64
CA GLU A 61 6.54 -9.04 8.37
C GLU A 61 5.30 -9.39 7.53
N VAL A 62 4.77 -8.44 6.76
CA VAL A 62 3.64 -8.72 5.84
C VAL A 62 4.06 -9.76 4.79
N TYR A 63 5.27 -9.66 4.24
CA TYR A 63 5.79 -10.69 3.31
C TYR A 63 5.96 -12.04 3.99
N ALA A 64 6.35 -12.09 5.26
CA ALA A 64 6.49 -13.33 6.01
C ALA A 64 5.13 -14.03 6.24
N LEU A 65 4.06 -13.25 6.46
CA LEU A 65 2.69 -13.78 6.60
C LEU A 65 2.09 -14.24 5.25
N ASN A 66 2.61 -13.72 4.13
CA ASN A 66 2.15 -14.00 2.77
C ASN A 66 0.61 -13.96 2.62
N PRO A 67 -0.06 -12.86 3.04
CA PRO A 67 -1.51 -12.71 2.87
C PRO A 67 -1.85 -12.62 1.37
N THR A 68 -3.04 -13.10 1.01
CA THR A 68 -3.55 -13.07 -0.37
C THR A 68 -4.79 -12.20 -0.45
N GLY A 69 -4.83 -11.27 -1.41
CA GLY A 69 -5.90 -10.30 -1.56
C GLY A 69 -5.58 -8.96 -0.91
N PHE A 70 -6.05 -7.87 -1.51
CA PHE A 70 -5.74 -6.51 -1.09
C PHE A 70 -6.20 -6.21 0.35
N GLU A 71 -7.43 -6.61 0.69
CA GLU A 71 -7.98 -6.47 2.05
C GLU A 71 -7.16 -7.21 3.11
N ALA A 72 -6.67 -8.42 2.79
CA ALA A 72 -5.86 -9.21 3.71
C ALA A 72 -4.50 -8.56 3.96
N ILE A 73 -3.89 -7.99 2.92
CA ILE A 73 -2.64 -7.23 3.02
C ILE A 73 -2.81 -6.00 3.93
N MET A 74 -3.89 -5.23 3.75
CA MET A 74 -4.17 -4.06 4.60
C MET A 74 -4.37 -4.46 6.06
N ALA A 75 -5.18 -5.49 6.31
CA ALA A 75 -5.42 -5.98 7.66
C ALA A 75 -4.14 -6.50 8.34
N ALA A 76 -3.29 -7.21 7.59
CA ALA A 76 -2.01 -7.70 8.09
C ALA A 76 -1.07 -6.54 8.46
N ALA A 77 -0.96 -5.53 7.60
CA ALA A 77 -0.13 -4.35 7.86
C ALA A 77 -0.56 -3.61 9.14
N GLN A 78 -1.87 -3.39 9.33
CA GLN A 78 -2.40 -2.75 10.53
C GLN A 78 -2.14 -3.58 11.80
N HIS A 79 -2.28 -4.90 11.72
CA HIS A 79 -2.02 -5.79 12.86
C HIS A 79 -0.54 -5.80 13.25
N ILE A 80 0.35 -5.87 12.26
CA ILE A 80 1.80 -5.83 12.48
C ILE A 80 2.21 -4.50 13.11
N GLU A 81 1.72 -3.38 12.59
CA GLU A 81 2.05 -2.07 13.18
C GLU A 81 1.61 -2.01 14.65
N ARG A 82 0.39 -2.45 14.97
CA ARG A 82 -0.04 -2.52 16.37
C ARG A 82 0.92 -3.36 17.21
N ASN A 83 1.36 -4.51 16.72
CA ASN A 83 2.28 -5.36 17.47
C ASN A 83 3.69 -4.75 17.64
N LEU A 84 4.18 -4.00 16.64
CA LEU A 84 5.52 -3.39 16.68
C LEU A 84 5.61 -2.13 17.56
N PHE A 85 4.53 -1.36 17.67
CA PHE A 85 4.52 -0.05 18.36
C PHE A 85 3.78 -0.05 19.71
N LEU A 86 3.32 -1.21 20.20
CA LEU A 86 2.69 -1.37 21.52
C LEU A 86 3.65 -1.80 22.66
N HIS A 87 4.96 -1.53 22.53
CA HIS A 87 5.97 -1.77 23.55
C HIS A 87 6.79 -0.51 23.82
#